data_AF-A0A661KFB9-F1
#
_entry.id   AF-A0A661KFB9-F1
#
_cell.length_a   1.000
_cell.length_b   1.000
_cell.length_c   1.000
_cell.angle_alpha   90.00
_cell.angle_beta   90.00
_cell.angle_gamma   90.00
#
_symmetry.space_group_name_H-M   'P 1'
#
loop_
_entity.id
_entity.type
_entity.pdbx_description
1 polymer ?
#
loop_
_entity_poly.entity_id
_entity_poly.type
_entity_poly.pdbx_seq_one_letter_code
_entity_poly.pdbx_strand_id
1 'polypeptide(L)'
;MELQDHYVRLARHYLQIGDEDKARKTILYWRLRSPMIDEIHFQWAELCEELDMIKPAMDSYGRVLKINPRHKKALFNLARLLNEKGYHERATHFLKKLIKIVPEHQEAKNLLCEIYEKLGHAGLARAVKERTCQVFPEAHERFFPISIGDTQINRFMELFAGREVGFCVESIDFSTGSMKYKFCELPVSPGCVKAHLLGDITLAGYPMRSDNTVRFAGYCLRIPSRVREQHAGQITYLAMVDEKMKRYVIKIARIARRIGIPSYLERYGHQRYRIWFFFDEFEHFLRAKRFLEEFLSLIPRYDTSFSVEPILPTRPQGMGWKETCVPLPLGLDRASMSRSLFIDLEGKPYENQLKHLEKIRPFSLKYGLKRIRECEEGGKLLQHGTQSLPPLVEKLKSKCPVVDHLVSKATAGHMLRSDEKVVLFYTVGLIDEDGRIMHQLLEPTPDYNYTKVKNQWSRLKKNPISCIKIRNLLPEITVSLGCNCVLDLRGGKYPSPLLHVNPHLVPESSDFQLPEKLTLKEAAERYARLSQHVAEERKVLHRLEGILEKHFSRKGIKEYTLRDVRLKQDCSGERIHWILENR
;
A
#
# COMPACT_ATOMS: atom_id res chain seq x y z
N MET A 1 13.24 42.68 -11.91
CA MET A 1 14.36 41.73 -11.75
C MET A 1 15.50 42.36 -10.95
N GLU A 2 15.88 43.62 -11.24
CA GLU A 2 16.96 44.35 -10.57
C GLU A 2 16.75 44.63 -9.07
N LEU A 3 15.50 44.87 -8.63
CA LEU A 3 15.21 45.26 -7.24
C LEU A 3 15.32 44.14 -6.19
N GLN A 4 15.42 42.86 -6.60
CA GLN A 4 15.40 41.72 -5.67
C GLN A 4 16.69 40.90 -5.66
N ASP A 5 17.45 40.93 -6.75
CA ASP A 5 18.90 40.64 -6.71
C ASP A 5 19.60 41.58 -5.69
N HIS A 6 19.08 42.81 -5.52
CA HIS A 6 19.50 43.74 -4.49
C HIS A 6 19.50 43.15 -3.07
N TYR A 7 18.49 42.37 -2.66
CA TYR A 7 18.41 41.85 -1.28
C TYR A 7 19.34 40.66 -1.03
N VAL A 8 19.59 39.84 -2.06
CA VAL A 8 20.62 38.80 -1.99
C VAL A 8 22.00 39.46 -1.84
N ARG A 9 22.28 40.48 -2.65
CA ARG A 9 23.52 41.27 -2.56
C ARG A 9 23.65 41.98 -1.22
N LEU A 10 22.57 42.52 -0.67
CA LEU A 10 22.54 43.15 0.66
C LEU A 10 22.89 42.15 1.76
N ALA A 11 22.31 40.94 1.71
CA ALA A 11 22.63 39.89 2.66
C ALA A 11 24.11 39.46 2.57
N ARG A 12 24.65 39.31 1.34
CA ARG A 12 26.09 39.07 1.12
C ARG A 12 26.97 40.20 1.65
N HIS A 13 26.57 41.46 1.45
CA HIS A 13 27.32 42.61 1.95
C HIS A 13 27.37 42.60 3.49
N TYR A 14 26.25 42.30 4.16
CA TYR A 14 26.25 42.14 5.62
C TYR A 14 27.21 41.04 6.09
N LEU A 15 27.32 39.93 5.35
CA LEU A 15 28.32 38.89 5.65
C LEU A 15 29.75 39.38 5.44
N GLN A 16 30.03 40.13 4.37
CA GLN A 16 31.37 40.67 4.09
C GLN A 16 31.85 41.65 5.17
N ILE A 17 30.95 42.43 5.76
CA ILE A 17 31.29 43.34 6.87
C ILE A 17 31.23 42.65 8.25
N GLY A 18 30.98 41.34 8.31
CA GLY A 18 30.94 40.54 9.53
C GLY A 18 29.64 40.64 10.35
N ASP A 19 28.60 41.30 9.85
CA ASP A 19 27.31 41.45 10.54
C ASP A 19 26.36 40.29 10.18
N GLU A 20 26.62 39.12 10.77
CA GLU A 20 25.81 37.92 10.55
C GLU A 20 24.34 38.10 10.96
N ASP A 21 24.07 38.85 12.03
CA ASP A 21 22.72 39.02 12.55
C ASP A 21 21.82 39.76 11.57
N LYS A 22 22.32 40.85 10.96
CA LYS A 22 21.59 41.55 9.90
C LYS A 22 21.44 40.68 8.65
N ALA A 23 22.45 39.89 8.30
CA ALA A 23 22.35 38.95 7.19
C ALA A 23 21.22 37.93 7.42
N ARG A 24 21.19 37.26 8.58
CA ARG A 24 20.16 36.28 8.95
C ARG A 24 18.75 36.87 8.94
N LYS A 25 18.57 38.07 9.51
CA LYS A 25 17.27 38.77 9.51
C LYS A 25 16.80 39.10 8.09
N THR A 26 17.72 39.60 7.26
CA THR A 26 17.46 39.93 5.85
C THR A 26 17.02 38.69 5.08
N ILE A 27 17.75 37.57 5.23
CA ILE A 27 17.43 36.29 4.61
C ILE A 27 16.05 35.79 5.02
N LEU A 28 15.76 35.71 6.32
CA LEU A 28 14.47 35.18 6.81
C LEU A 28 13.28 35.99 6.30
N TYR A 29 13.43 37.31 6.20
CA TYR A 29 12.38 38.21 5.77
C TYR A 29 12.16 38.18 4.25
N TRP A 30 13.22 38.27 3.45
CA TRP A 30 13.11 38.47 2.00
C TRP A 30 13.07 37.18 1.19
N ARG A 31 13.70 36.10 1.65
CA ARG A 31 13.71 34.79 0.96
C ARG A 31 12.31 34.27 0.65
N LEU A 32 11.38 34.38 1.61
CA LEU A 32 10.02 33.85 1.44
C LEU A 32 9.18 34.69 0.47
N ARG A 33 9.50 35.99 0.35
CA ARG A 33 8.82 37.00 -0.49
C ARG A 33 9.47 37.18 -1.86
N SER A 34 10.59 36.50 -2.09
CA SER A 34 11.27 36.53 -3.38
C SER A 34 10.43 35.82 -4.45
N PRO A 35 10.50 36.29 -5.71
CA PRO A 35 9.78 35.72 -6.83
C PRO A 35 10.30 34.31 -7.10
N MET A 36 9.45 33.48 -7.72
CA MET A 36 9.77 32.09 -8.04
C MET A 36 10.73 31.99 -9.24
N ILE A 37 11.95 32.48 -9.05
CA ILE A 37 13.08 32.43 -9.99
C ILE A 37 14.15 31.50 -9.37
N ASP A 38 14.65 30.53 -10.14
CA ASP A 38 15.58 29.53 -9.61
C ASP A 38 16.93 30.11 -9.24
N GLU A 39 17.51 31.04 -10.02
CA GLU A 39 18.80 31.65 -9.69
C GLU A 39 18.75 32.38 -8.34
N ILE A 40 17.70 33.17 -8.08
CA ILE A 40 17.56 33.94 -6.82
C ILE A 40 17.42 32.98 -5.63
N HIS A 41 16.57 31.96 -5.76
CA HIS A 41 16.41 30.97 -4.69
C HIS A 41 17.64 30.10 -4.49
N PHE A 42 18.45 29.87 -5.52
CA PHE A 42 19.73 29.18 -5.40
C PHE A 42 20.73 30.03 -4.60
N GLN A 43 20.83 31.33 -4.89
CA GLN A 43 21.69 32.25 -4.13
C GLN A 43 21.26 32.39 -2.67
N TRP A 44 19.95 32.42 -2.39
CA TRP A 44 19.45 32.36 -1.01
C TRP A 44 19.85 31.08 -0.30
N ALA A 45 19.88 29.95 -1.02
CA ALA A 45 20.28 28.67 -0.46
C ALA A 45 21.76 28.66 -0.09
N GLU A 46 22.65 29.15 -0.98
CA GLU A 46 24.09 29.29 -0.71
C GLU A 46 24.36 30.16 0.52
N LEU A 47 23.72 31.34 0.60
CA LEU A 47 23.83 32.24 1.75
C LEU A 47 23.35 31.58 3.06
N CYS A 48 22.29 30.80 2.99
CA CYS A 48 21.80 30.06 4.15
C CYS A 48 22.80 28.97 4.58
N GLU A 49 23.48 28.31 3.64
CA GLU A 49 24.50 27.32 3.96
C GLU A 49 25.74 27.94 4.59
N GLU A 50 26.23 29.07 4.06
CA GLU A 50 27.35 29.82 4.64
C GLU A 50 27.11 30.22 6.10
N LEU A 51 25.86 30.47 6.47
CA LEU A 51 25.42 30.84 7.82
C LEU A 51 24.98 29.64 8.70
N ASP A 52 25.18 28.40 8.24
CA ASP A 52 24.71 27.16 8.89
C ASP A 52 23.18 27.14 9.16
N MET A 53 22.42 27.91 8.37
CA MET A 53 20.96 27.94 8.38
C MET A 53 20.39 26.78 7.56
N ILE A 54 20.64 25.55 8.00
CA ILE A 54 20.39 24.34 7.20
C ILE A 54 18.92 24.17 6.78
N LYS A 55 17.96 24.39 7.69
CA LYS A 55 16.52 24.29 7.35
C LYS A 55 16.15 25.31 6.26
N PRO A 56 16.49 26.62 6.43
CA PRO A 56 16.31 27.59 5.36
C PRO A 56 16.99 27.28 4.03
N ALA A 57 18.20 26.70 4.06
CA ALA A 57 18.93 26.29 2.87
C ALA A 57 18.18 25.18 2.11
N MET A 58 17.79 24.10 2.82
CA MET A 58 17.03 22.99 2.25
C MET A 58 15.71 23.44 1.63
N ASP A 59 14.98 24.36 2.27
CA ASP A 59 13.75 24.94 1.73
C ASP A 59 14.00 25.69 0.42
N SER A 60 15.09 26.47 0.36
CA SER A 60 15.45 27.28 -0.80
C SER A 60 15.85 26.41 -1.98
N TYR A 61 16.71 25.40 -1.78
CA TYR A 61 16.97 24.39 -2.81
C TYR A 61 15.71 23.64 -3.24
N GLY A 62 14.82 23.33 -2.29
CA GLY A 62 13.52 22.74 -2.59
C GLY A 62 12.68 23.61 -3.52
N ARG A 63 12.73 24.95 -3.39
CA ARG A 63 12.07 25.89 -4.31
C ARG A 63 12.75 25.92 -5.68
N VAL A 64 14.08 25.93 -5.72
CA VAL A 64 14.84 25.81 -6.98
C VAL A 64 14.38 24.60 -7.76
N LEU A 65 14.27 23.43 -7.12
CA LEU A 65 13.86 22.19 -7.78
C LEU A 65 12.36 22.10 -8.12
N LYS A 66 11.52 22.97 -7.55
CA LYS A 66 10.12 23.13 -7.98
C LYS A 66 10.03 23.93 -9.28
N ILE A 67 10.87 24.95 -9.43
CA ILE A 67 10.93 25.83 -10.61
C ILE A 67 11.67 25.11 -11.74
N ASN A 68 12.85 24.61 -11.44
CA ASN A 68 13.74 23.90 -12.36
C ASN A 68 14.11 22.50 -11.80
N PRO A 69 13.30 21.47 -12.11
CA PRO A 69 13.53 20.11 -11.62
C PRO A 69 14.84 19.45 -12.07
N ARG A 70 15.55 20.02 -13.06
CA ARG A 70 16.81 19.51 -13.62
C ARG A 70 18.03 20.33 -13.18
N HIS A 71 17.87 21.28 -12.25
CA HIS A 71 18.96 22.12 -11.76
C HIS A 71 20.03 21.30 -11.02
N LYS A 72 21.16 21.06 -11.67
CA LYS A 72 22.20 20.10 -11.24
C LYS A 72 22.79 20.40 -9.86
N LYS A 73 23.24 21.65 -9.62
CA LYS A 73 23.86 22.05 -8.34
C LYS A 73 22.89 21.92 -7.17
N ALA A 74 21.67 22.45 -7.32
CA ALA A 74 20.61 22.32 -6.32
C ALA A 74 20.24 20.85 -6.00
N LEU A 75 20.22 19.96 -7.01
CA LEU A 75 20.03 18.51 -6.76
C LEU A 75 21.13 17.93 -5.88
N PHE A 76 22.40 18.27 -6.16
CA PHE A 76 23.54 17.79 -5.40
C PHE A 76 23.57 18.37 -3.98
N ASN A 77 23.50 19.70 -3.85
CA ASN A 77 23.61 20.39 -2.56
C ASN A 77 22.46 20.01 -1.62
N LEU A 78 21.23 19.92 -2.12
CA LEU A 78 20.11 19.45 -1.31
C LEU A 78 20.32 18.00 -0.85
N ALA A 79 20.82 17.13 -1.73
CA ALA A 79 21.09 15.74 -1.36
C ALA A 79 22.19 15.62 -0.30
N ARG A 80 23.26 16.42 -0.41
CA ARG A 80 24.34 16.49 0.59
C ARG A 80 23.80 16.95 1.94
N LEU A 81 23.06 18.05 1.99
CA LEU A 81 22.44 18.55 3.22
C LEU A 81 21.45 17.53 3.83
N LEU A 82 20.67 16.84 2.99
CA LEU A 82 19.78 15.77 3.46
C LEU A 82 20.59 14.62 4.08
N ASN A 83 21.72 14.22 3.48
CA ASN A 83 22.58 13.18 4.01
C ASN A 83 23.18 13.57 5.37
N GLU A 84 23.68 14.79 5.51
CA GLU A 84 24.24 15.33 6.76
C GLU A 84 23.22 15.36 7.89
N LYS A 85 21.94 15.57 7.57
CA LYS A 85 20.83 15.52 8.53
C LYS A 85 20.21 14.12 8.71
N GLY A 86 20.81 13.08 8.13
CA GLY A 86 20.38 11.69 8.28
C GLY A 86 19.21 11.27 7.39
N TYR A 87 18.70 12.14 6.52
CA TYR A 87 17.61 11.85 5.58
C TYR A 87 18.10 11.10 4.34
N HIS A 88 18.74 9.94 4.56
CA HIS A 88 19.44 9.15 3.54
C HIS A 88 18.57 8.73 2.35
N GLU A 89 17.36 8.19 2.57
CA GLU A 89 16.51 7.75 1.45
C GLU A 89 16.11 8.95 0.55
N ARG A 90 15.75 10.11 1.15
CA ARG A 90 15.49 11.35 0.39
C ARG A 90 16.71 11.85 -0.36
N ALA A 91 17.90 11.78 0.26
CA ALA A 91 19.15 12.13 -0.40
C ALA A 91 19.40 11.24 -1.64
N THR A 92 19.23 9.92 -1.51
CA THR A 92 19.39 9.00 -2.65
C THR A 92 18.46 9.34 -3.81
N HIS A 93 17.22 9.78 -3.55
CA HIS A 93 16.29 10.18 -4.60
C HIS A 93 16.81 11.33 -5.46
N PHE A 94 17.37 12.37 -4.84
CA PHE A 94 17.93 13.52 -5.55
C PHE A 94 19.25 13.17 -6.26
N LEU A 95 20.13 12.36 -5.64
CA LEU A 95 21.36 11.88 -6.29
C LEU A 95 21.06 11.03 -7.51
N LYS A 96 20.09 10.12 -7.43
CA LYS A 96 19.65 9.31 -8.57
C LYS A 96 19.12 10.18 -9.71
N LYS A 97 18.37 11.23 -9.40
CA LYS A 97 17.91 12.20 -10.41
C LYS A 97 19.09 12.92 -11.06
N LEU A 98 20.05 13.38 -10.26
CA LEU A 98 21.25 14.04 -10.75
C LEU A 98 22.07 13.13 -11.66
N ILE A 99 22.34 11.90 -11.25
CA ILE A 99 23.11 10.92 -12.05
C ILE A 99 22.38 10.56 -13.35
N LYS A 100 21.05 10.52 -13.36
CA LYS A 100 20.29 10.36 -14.62
C LYS A 100 20.47 11.54 -15.59
N ILE A 101 20.74 12.74 -15.08
CA ILE A 101 20.98 13.95 -15.89
C ILE A 101 22.46 14.06 -16.27
N VAL A 102 23.36 13.73 -15.35
CA VAL A 102 24.82 13.77 -15.50
C VAL A 102 25.39 12.43 -15.05
N PRO A 103 25.43 11.43 -15.95
CA PRO A 103 25.90 10.09 -15.64
C PRO A 103 27.33 10.03 -15.10
N GLU A 104 28.17 11.01 -15.42
CA GLU A 104 29.58 11.06 -14.98
C GLU A 104 29.84 11.93 -13.75
N HIS A 105 28.79 12.33 -13.01
CA HIS A 105 28.97 13.13 -11.79
C HIS A 105 29.56 12.29 -10.64
N GLN A 106 30.90 12.28 -10.53
CA GLN A 106 31.61 11.38 -9.62
C GLN A 106 31.29 11.64 -8.14
N GLU A 107 31.21 12.90 -7.70
CA GLU A 107 30.87 13.23 -6.31
C GLU A 107 29.47 12.71 -5.91
N ALA A 108 28.50 12.78 -6.83
CA ALA A 108 27.16 12.28 -6.59
C ALA A 108 27.13 10.74 -6.49
N LYS A 109 27.95 10.05 -7.30
CA LYS A 109 28.13 8.59 -7.20
C LYS A 109 28.78 8.21 -5.87
N ASN A 110 29.86 8.89 -5.47
CA ASN A 110 30.57 8.63 -4.22
C ASN A 110 29.65 8.80 -3.01
N LEU A 111 28.90 9.92 -2.96
CA LEU A 111 27.93 10.16 -1.90
C LEU A 111 26.79 9.14 -1.90
N LEU A 112 26.34 8.71 -3.09
CA LEU A 112 25.31 7.68 -3.20
C LEU A 112 25.81 6.32 -2.70
N CYS A 113 27.05 5.94 -3.00
CA CYS A 113 27.71 4.75 -2.47
C CYS A 113 27.79 4.78 -0.94
N GLU A 114 28.30 5.87 -0.36
CA GLU A 114 28.40 6.05 1.10
C GLU A 114 27.03 5.89 1.78
N ILE A 115 25.98 6.49 1.19
CA ILE A 115 24.62 6.36 1.70
C ILE A 115 24.13 4.91 1.61
N TYR A 116 24.41 4.21 0.51
CA TYR A 116 24.03 2.81 0.38
C TYR A 116 24.72 1.92 1.41
N GLU A 117 26.00 2.15 1.71
CA GLU A 117 26.71 1.44 2.77
C GLU A 117 26.07 1.68 4.13
N LYS A 118 25.75 2.95 4.47
CA LYS A 118 25.04 3.32 5.70
C LYS A 118 23.67 2.65 5.83
N LEU A 119 22.97 2.43 4.72
CA LEU A 119 21.66 1.76 4.69
C LEU A 119 21.74 0.23 4.67
N GLY A 120 22.95 -0.37 4.67
CA GLY A 120 23.14 -1.82 4.54
C GLY A 120 22.85 -2.36 3.14
N HIS A 121 22.89 -1.51 2.12
CA HIS A 121 22.66 -1.83 0.71
C HIS A 121 23.99 -2.00 -0.04
N ALA A 122 24.85 -2.88 0.47
CA ALA A 122 26.20 -3.10 -0.05
C ALA A 122 26.24 -3.49 -1.54
N GLY A 123 25.23 -4.21 -2.03
CA GLY A 123 25.12 -4.56 -3.45
C GLY A 123 24.86 -3.35 -4.34
N LEU A 124 24.04 -2.41 -3.87
CA LEU A 124 23.79 -1.16 -4.58
C LEU A 124 25.01 -0.24 -4.56
N ALA A 125 25.73 -0.18 -3.42
CA ALA A 125 26.98 0.56 -3.30
C ALA A 125 28.03 0.06 -4.29
N ARG A 126 28.23 -1.27 -4.36
CA ARG A 126 29.16 -1.91 -5.29
C ARG A 126 28.78 -1.66 -6.75
N ALA A 127 27.49 -1.78 -7.06
CA ALA A 127 27.00 -1.54 -8.42
C ALA A 127 27.33 -0.13 -8.93
N VAL A 128 27.22 0.89 -8.06
CA VAL A 128 27.55 2.28 -8.43
C VAL A 128 29.05 2.52 -8.51
N LYS A 129 29.85 1.91 -7.62
CA LYS A 129 31.30 2.12 -7.54
C LYS A 129 32.09 1.35 -8.61
N GLU A 130 31.79 0.07 -8.75
CA GLU A 130 32.60 -0.90 -9.51
C GLU A 130 31.91 -1.35 -10.80
N ARG A 131 30.63 -0.98 -11.00
CA ARG A 131 29.78 -1.52 -12.07
C ARG A 131 29.68 -3.05 -12.04
N THR A 132 29.79 -3.63 -10.85
CA THR A 132 29.69 -5.07 -10.62
C THR A 132 28.65 -5.36 -9.54
N CYS A 133 27.96 -6.50 -9.70
CA CYS A 133 27.06 -7.06 -8.68
C CYS A 133 27.42 -8.51 -8.34
N GLN A 134 28.61 -8.96 -8.76
CA GLN A 134 29.10 -10.30 -8.46
C GLN A 134 29.83 -10.27 -7.11
N VAL A 135 29.42 -11.15 -6.21
CA VAL A 135 30.22 -11.54 -5.05
C VAL A 135 30.00 -13.02 -4.86
N PHE A 136 31.08 -13.74 -4.51
CA PHE A 136 31.03 -15.09 -3.97
C PHE A 136 31.28 -15.02 -2.45
N PRO A 137 30.26 -14.80 -1.59
CA PRO A 137 30.44 -15.01 -0.16
C PRO A 137 30.65 -16.51 0.12
N GLU A 138 31.81 -16.88 0.65
CA GLU A 138 32.13 -18.23 1.17
C GLU A 138 31.03 -18.76 2.12
N ALA A 139 30.33 -17.87 2.82
CA ALA A 139 29.21 -18.21 3.70
C ALA A 139 27.98 -18.80 2.98
N HIS A 140 27.85 -18.66 1.66
CA HIS A 140 26.73 -19.21 0.90
C HIS A 140 26.79 -20.73 0.75
N GLU A 141 28.00 -21.28 0.61
CA GLU A 141 28.22 -22.73 0.45
C GLU A 141 27.80 -23.51 1.70
N ARG A 142 27.77 -22.87 2.88
CA ARG A 142 27.39 -23.55 4.12
C ARG A 142 25.94 -24.01 4.14
N PHE A 143 25.01 -23.24 3.55
CA PHE A 143 23.57 -23.49 3.67
C PHE A 143 22.96 -24.23 2.47
N PHE A 144 23.69 -24.28 1.37
CA PHE A 144 23.28 -24.90 0.12
C PHE A 144 24.25 -26.04 -0.22
N PRO A 145 23.75 -27.22 -0.63
CA PRO A 145 24.64 -28.27 -1.12
C PRO A 145 25.35 -27.83 -2.39
N ILE A 146 26.52 -28.42 -2.65
CA ILE A 146 27.36 -28.14 -3.82
C ILE A 146 26.62 -28.40 -5.14
N SER A 147 25.70 -29.38 -5.14
CA SER A 147 24.85 -29.70 -6.29
C SER A 147 23.37 -29.55 -5.97
N ILE A 148 22.63 -29.02 -6.94
CA ILE A 148 21.18 -28.85 -6.91
C ILE A 148 20.59 -29.84 -7.90
N GLY A 149 19.81 -30.80 -7.40
CA GLY A 149 19.16 -31.82 -8.20
C GLY A 149 17.76 -31.42 -8.68
N ASP A 150 17.23 -32.22 -9.61
CA ASP A 150 15.93 -31.96 -10.24
C ASP A 150 14.77 -32.06 -9.24
N THR A 151 14.88 -32.92 -8.23
CA THR A 151 13.88 -33.04 -7.16
C THR A 151 13.67 -31.71 -6.43
N GLN A 152 14.76 -31.02 -6.08
CA GLN A 152 14.69 -29.73 -5.39
C GLN A 152 14.17 -28.63 -6.32
N ILE A 153 14.57 -28.63 -7.59
CA ILE A 153 14.11 -27.69 -8.60
C ILE A 153 12.60 -27.83 -8.83
N ASN A 154 12.13 -29.06 -9.05
CA ASN A 154 10.71 -29.34 -9.24
C ASN A 154 9.90 -28.96 -8.00
N ARG A 155 10.42 -29.24 -6.81
CA ARG A 155 9.76 -28.83 -5.56
C ARG A 155 9.65 -27.31 -5.42
N PHE A 156 10.70 -26.58 -5.78
CA PHE A 156 10.67 -25.12 -5.80
C PHE A 156 9.61 -24.59 -6.77
N MET A 157 9.59 -25.12 -8.00
CA MET A 157 8.63 -24.73 -9.03
C MET A 157 7.19 -25.02 -8.60
N GLU A 158 6.94 -26.17 -7.96
CA GLU A 158 5.63 -26.54 -7.43
C GLU A 158 5.14 -25.56 -6.35
N LEU A 159 6.00 -25.26 -5.36
CA LEU A 159 5.62 -24.40 -4.23
C LEU A 159 5.42 -22.95 -4.63
N PHE A 160 6.25 -22.43 -5.55
CA PHE A 160 6.23 -21.05 -6.00
C PHE A 160 5.59 -20.89 -7.38
N ALA A 161 4.73 -21.84 -7.78
CA ALA A 161 3.97 -21.76 -9.00
C ALA A 161 3.01 -20.55 -8.94
N GLY A 162 3.06 -19.73 -9.99
CA GLY A 162 2.20 -18.58 -10.16
C GLY A 162 1.86 -18.44 -11.64
N ARG A 163 1.94 -17.21 -12.16
CA ARG A 163 1.71 -16.90 -13.57
C ARG A 163 2.47 -17.84 -14.51
N GLU A 164 1.75 -18.34 -15.52
CA GLU A 164 2.23 -19.38 -16.43
C GLU A 164 3.34 -18.89 -17.37
N VAL A 165 3.18 -17.66 -17.89
CA VAL A 165 4.13 -17.01 -18.79
C VAL A 165 4.39 -15.60 -18.29
N GLY A 166 5.66 -15.27 -18.08
CA GLY A 166 6.05 -13.97 -17.54
C GLY A 166 6.58 -14.08 -16.12
N PHE A 167 7.88 -13.84 -15.96
CA PHE A 167 8.52 -13.64 -14.66
C PHE A 167 9.46 -12.45 -14.74
N CYS A 168 10.02 -12.05 -13.60
CA CYS A 168 11.06 -11.03 -13.57
C CYS A 168 12.36 -11.59 -13.01
N VAL A 169 13.47 -11.03 -13.49
CA VAL A 169 14.78 -11.17 -12.85
C VAL A 169 15.16 -9.84 -12.23
N GLU A 170 15.58 -9.85 -10.96
CA GLU A 170 16.13 -8.65 -10.34
C GLU A 170 17.43 -8.23 -11.05
N SER A 171 17.53 -6.94 -11.30
CA SER A 171 18.69 -6.31 -11.94
C SER A 171 18.99 -4.99 -11.24
N ILE A 172 20.24 -4.56 -11.28
CA ILE A 172 20.64 -3.26 -10.73
C ILE A 172 21.04 -2.35 -11.88
N ASP A 173 20.52 -1.13 -11.85
CA ASP A 173 21.05 -0.06 -12.69
C ASP A 173 22.41 0.38 -12.16
N PHE A 174 23.50 0.00 -12.83
CA PHE A 174 24.87 0.33 -12.42
C PHE A 174 25.16 1.83 -12.33
N SER A 175 24.37 2.68 -12.99
CA SER A 175 24.55 4.13 -12.86
C SER A 175 24.06 4.65 -11.51
N THR A 176 22.93 4.12 -11.04
CA THR A 176 22.19 4.69 -9.89
C THR A 176 22.05 3.74 -8.71
N GLY A 177 22.49 2.49 -8.82
CA GLY A 177 22.20 1.43 -7.87
C GLY A 177 20.70 1.20 -7.69
N SER A 178 19.87 1.53 -8.70
CA SER A 178 18.42 1.35 -8.57
C SER A 178 18.04 -0.09 -8.91
N MET A 179 17.32 -0.75 -8.03
CA MET A 179 16.71 -2.05 -8.30
C MET A 179 15.69 -1.92 -9.44
N LYS A 180 15.83 -2.79 -10.45
CA LYS A 180 14.94 -2.95 -11.59
C LYS A 180 14.53 -4.40 -11.70
N TYR A 181 13.34 -4.63 -12.24
CA TYR A 181 12.86 -5.96 -12.59
C TYR A 181 12.85 -6.07 -14.11
N LYS A 182 13.71 -6.93 -14.65
CA LYS A 182 13.72 -7.23 -16.09
C LYS A 182 12.65 -8.29 -16.33
N PHE A 183 11.60 -7.93 -17.04
CA PHE A 183 10.53 -8.85 -17.41
C PHE A 183 11.02 -9.84 -18.48
N CYS A 184 10.62 -11.10 -18.34
CA CYS A 184 10.94 -12.20 -19.22
C CYS A 184 9.64 -12.86 -19.68
N GLU A 185 9.33 -12.79 -20.97
CA GLU A 185 8.11 -13.33 -21.61
C GLU A 185 8.16 -14.84 -21.87
N LEU A 186 8.69 -15.60 -20.91
CA LEU A 186 8.80 -17.05 -20.98
C LEU A 186 8.28 -17.66 -19.67
N PRO A 187 7.91 -18.95 -19.65
CA PRO A 187 7.70 -19.67 -18.40
C PRO A 187 9.03 -19.78 -17.63
N VAL A 188 8.95 -19.87 -16.30
CA VAL A 188 10.12 -20.15 -15.47
C VAL A 188 10.62 -21.56 -15.79
N SER A 189 11.85 -21.69 -16.29
CA SER A 189 12.45 -22.99 -16.61
C SER A 189 13.20 -23.59 -15.41
N PRO A 190 13.42 -24.92 -15.38
CA PRO A 190 14.28 -25.56 -14.39
C PRO A 190 15.69 -24.94 -14.33
N GLY A 191 16.24 -24.54 -15.49
CA GLY A 191 17.53 -23.85 -15.56
C GLY A 191 17.53 -22.48 -14.87
N CYS A 192 16.44 -21.71 -15.00
CA CYS A 192 16.27 -20.45 -14.27
C CYS A 192 16.22 -20.68 -12.76
N VAL A 193 15.50 -21.69 -12.30
CA VAL A 193 15.44 -22.04 -10.87
C VAL A 193 16.79 -22.50 -10.35
N LYS A 194 17.52 -23.31 -11.11
CA LYS A 194 18.89 -23.71 -10.74
C LYS A 194 19.80 -22.49 -10.59
N ALA A 195 19.82 -21.60 -11.58
CA ALA A 195 20.60 -20.36 -11.51
C ALA A 195 20.18 -19.47 -10.32
N HIS A 196 18.88 -19.44 -10.00
CA HIS A 196 18.38 -18.73 -8.82
C HIS A 196 18.87 -19.30 -7.51
N LEU A 197 18.81 -20.63 -7.36
CA LEU A 197 19.25 -21.35 -6.18
C LEU A 197 20.77 -21.46 -6.08
N LEU A 198 21.53 -21.17 -7.15
CA LEU A 198 22.98 -20.96 -7.06
C LEU A 198 23.32 -19.52 -6.64
N GLY A 199 22.41 -18.57 -6.90
CA GLY A 199 22.59 -17.14 -6.62
C GLY A 199 22.99 -16.33 -7.85
N ASP A 200 23.13 -16.98 -9.01
CA ASP A 200 23.51 -16.36 -10.29
C ASP A 200 22.48 -15.35 -10.78
N ILE A 201 21.20 -15.58 -10.45
CA ILE A 201 20.06 -14.68 -10.71
C ILE A 201 19.13 -14.61 -9.50
N THR A 202 18.28 -13.59 -9.44
CA THR A 202 17.23 -13.50 -8.41
C THR A 202 15.87 -13.44 -9.11
N LEU A 203 15.14 -14.55 -9.05
CA LEU A 203 13.81 -14.66 -9.64
C LEU A 203 12.79 -13.90 -8.80
N ALA A 204 11.89 -13.22 -9.48
CA ALA A 204 10.68 -12.68 -8.92
C ALA A 204 9.49 -13.17 -9.75
N GLY A 205 8.53 -13.79 -9.08
CA GLY A 205 7.35 -14.39 -9.69
C GLY A 205 6.12 -13.51 -9.51
N TYR A 206 5.16 -13.65 -10.41
CA TYR A 206 3.81 -13.14 -10.21
C TYR A 206 2.97 -14.24 -9.55
N PRO A 207 2.50 -14.08 -8.30
CA PRO A 207 1.83 -15.18 -7.57
C PRO A 207 0.52 -15.66 -8.20
N MET A 208 -0.14 -14.82 -8.98
CA MET A 208 -1.46 -15.07 -9.56
C MET A 208 -1.36 -15.55 -11.01
N ARG A 209 -2.14 -16.58 -11.31
CA ARG A 209 -2.31 -17.15 -12.64
C ARG A 209 -3.37 -16.41 -13.45
N SER A 210 -3.40 -16.71 -14.75
CA SER A 210 -4.41 -16.20 -15.69
C SER A 210 -5.86 -16.50 -15.29
N ASP A 211 -6.08 -17.57 -14.53
CA ASP A 211 -7.39 -17.98 -13.99
C ASP A 211 -7.71 -17.39 -12.61
N ASN A 212 -6.96 -16.38 -12.16
CA ASN A 212 -7.09 -15.73 -10.85
C ASN A 212 -6.83 -16.66 -9.65
N THR A 213 -6.05 -17.73 -9.83
CA THR A 213 -5.66 -18.63 -8.74
C THR A 213 -4.22 -18.39 -8.26
N VAL A 214 -3.94 -18.77 -7.02
CA VAL A 214 -2.62 -18.67 -6.37
C VAL A 214 -2.27 -19.99 -5.68
N ARG A 215 -0.97 -20.29 -5.61
CA ARG A 215 -0.45 -21.48 -4.91
C ARG A 215 0.05 -21.18 -3.50
N PHE A 216 0.36 -19.92 -3.22
CA PHE A 216 0.92 -19.49 -1.94
C PHE A 216 0.41 -18.10 -1.55
N ALA A 217 0.49 -17.81 -0.27
CA ALA A 217 0.18 -16.52 0.33
C ALA A 217 1.13 -16.28 1.53
N GLY A 218 1.15 -15.08 2.07
CA GLY A 218 2.01 -14.80 3.22
C GLY A 218 1.95 -13.37 3.72
N TYR A 219 2.77 -13.09 4.74
CA TYR A 219 3.03 -11.72 5.18
C TYR A 219 4.52 -11.40 5.06
N CYS A 220 4.81 -10.13 4.79
CA CYS A 220 6.12 -9.53 4.86
C CYS A 220 6.17 -8.56 6.04
N LEU A 221 7.15 -8.76 6.90
CA LEU A 221 7.50 -7.86 7.98
C LEU A 221 8.71 -7.03 7.53
N ARG A 222 8.59 -5.70 7.64
CA ARG A 222 9.66 -4.78 7.26
C ARG A 222 9.64 -3.53 8.10
N ILE A 223 10.80 -2.88 8.21
CA ILE A 223 10.90 -1.53 8.77
C ILE A 223 10.41 -0.53 7.71
N PRO A 224 9.38 0.30 7.99
CA PRO A 224 8.96 1.35 7.08
C PRO A 224 10.11 2.31 6.76
N SER A 225 10.20 2.78 5.51
CA SER A 225 11.19 3.76 5.06
C SER A 225 11.33 4.97 5.98
N ARG A 226 10.21 5.50 6.50
CA ARG A 226 10.22 6.62 7.45
C ARG A 226 10.99 6.32 8.73
N VAL A 227 10.82 5.13 9.30
CA VAL A 227 11.51 4.72 10.53
C VAL A 227 13.00 4.53 10.24
N ARG A 228 13.33 3.95 9.08
CA ARG A 228 14.73 3.84 8.61
C ARG A 228 15.38 5.21 8.44
N GLU A 229 14.69 6.17 7.84
CA GLU A 229 15.18 7.56 7.70
C GLU A 229 15.38 8.24 9.06
N GLN A 230 14.43 8.10 9.98
CA GLN A 230 14.50 8.77 11.30
C GLN A 230 15.65 8.24 12.17
N HIS A 231 15.96 6.94 12.06
CA HIS A 231 16.93 6.27 12.90
C HIS A 231 18.16 5.77 12.11
N ALA A 232 18.44 6.37 10.96
CA ALA A 232 19.45 5.88 10.04
C ALA A 232 20.89 5.90 10.62
N GLY A 233 21.19 6.90 11.47
CA GLY A 233 22.45 6.98 12.23
C GLY A 233 22.47 6.17 13.52
N GLN A 234 21.37 5.50 13.90
CA GLN A 234 21.23 4.74 15.14
C GLN A 234 21.20 3.23 14.83
N ILE A 235 22.35 2.67 14.47
CA ILE A 235 22.49 1.26 14.08
C ILE A 235 21.94 0.32 15.16
N THR A 236 22.19 0.64 16.43
CA THR A 236 21.69 -0.13 17.58
C THR A 236 20.17 -0.16 17.66
N TYR A 237 19.50 0.95 17.33
CA TYR A 237 18.04 1.02 17.28
C TYR A 237 17.49 0.13 16.16
N LEU A 238 18.05 0.22 14.94
CA LEU A 238 17.59 -0.60 13.82
C LEU A 238 17.82 -2.10 14.07
N ALA A 239 18.93 -2.47 14.73
CA ALA A 239 19.19 -3.83 15.16
C ALA A 239 18.18 -4.31 16.22
N MET A 240 17.83 -3.45 17.18
CA MET A 240 16.77 -3.74 18.16
C MET A 240 15.41 -3.96 17.48
N VAL A 241 15.04 -3.14 16.49
CA VAL A 241 13.80 -3.32 15.72
C VAL A 241 13.84 -4.63 14.92
N ASP A 242 14.98 -4.97 14.31
CA ASP A 242 15.14 -6.26 13.62
C ASP A 242 14.89 -7.46 14.55
N GLU A 243 15.48 -7.43 15.75
CA GLU A 243 15.28 -8.48 16.75
C GLU A 243 13.82 -8.54 17.25
N LYS A 244 13.15 -7.39 17.39
CA LYS A 244 11.70 -7.33 17.66
C LYS A 244 10.90 -7.99 16.53
N MET A 245 11.20 -7.67 15.27
CA MET A 245 10.55 -8.30 14.10
C MET A 245 10.77 -9.82 14.08
N LYS A 246 12.00 -10.29 14.34
CA LYS A 246 12.32 -11.71 14.40
C LYS A 246 11.50 -12.43 15.46
N ARG A 247 11.45 -11.90 16.68
CA ARG A 247 10.64 -12.47 17.77
C ARG A 247 9.16 -12.49 17.41
N TYR A 248 8.69 -11.45 16.73
CA TYR A 248 7.29 -11.32 16.37
C TYR A 248 6.88 -12.27 15.24
N VAL A 249 7.70 -12.44 14.18
CA VAL A 249 7.39 -13.42 13.12
C VAL A 249 7.38 -14.85 13.66
N ILE A 250 8.29 -15.18 14.60
CA ILE A 250 8.29 -16.46 15.31
C ILE A 250 7.01 -16.64 16.13
N LYS A 251 6.54 -15.57 16.80
CA LYS A 251 5.27 -15.57 17.54
C LYS A 251 4.09 -15.88 16.61
N ILE A 252 4.04 -15.29 15.42
CA ILE A 252 3.01 -15.57 14.41
C ILE A 252 3.06 -17.05 13.99
N ALA A 253 4.24 -17.59 13.69
CA ALA A 253 4.39 -18.99 13.30
C ALA A 253 4.00 -19.97 14.43
N ARG A 254 4.25 -19.61 15.70
CA ARG A 254 3.77 -20.39 16.86
C ARG A 254 2.25 -20.39 16.97
N ILE A 255 1.59 -19.27 16.68
CA ILE A 255 0.12 -19.19 16.63
C ILE A 255 -0.41 -20.11 15.52
N ALA A 256 0.14 -20.01 14.30
CA ALA A 256 -0.22 -20.88 13.18
C ALA A 256 -0.05 -22.37 13.53
N ARG A 257 1.10 -22.74 14.12
CA ARG A 257 1.38 -24.12 14.57
C ARG A 257 0.35 -24.61 15.58
N ARG A 258 -0.03 -23.78 16.56
CA ARG A 258 -1.01 -24.14 17.61
C ARG A 258 -2.38 -24.44 17.05
N ILE A 259 -2.82 -23.72 16.02
CA ILE A 259 -4.10 -23.97 15.33
C ILE A 259 -3.97 -24.99 14.19
N GLY A 260 -2.81 -25.64 14.04
CA GLY A 260 -2.58 -26.71 13.07
C GLY A 260 -2.45 -26.23 11.62
N ILE A 261 -2.05 -24.98 11.39
CA ILE A 261 -1.80 -24.42 10.06
C ILE A 261 -0.29 -24.41 9.77
N PRO A 262 0.18 -25.14 8.74
CA PRO A 262 1.58 -25.10 8.31
C PRO A 262 1.99 -23.68 7.88
N SER A 263 3.12 -23.21 8.40
CA SER A 263 3.70 -21.92 8.03
C SER A 263 5.23 -21.98 8.04
N TYR A 264 5.86 -21.23 7.15
CA TYR A 264 7.30 -21.31 6.90
C TYR A 264 7.93 -19.93 6.96
N LEU A 265 8.94 -19.77 7.83
CA LEU A 265 9.59 -18.49 8.08
C LEU A 265 10.80 -18.31 7.18
N GLU A 266 10.94 -17.12 6.62
CA GLU A 266 12.06 -16.73 5.76
C GLU A 266 12.64 -15.41 6.26
N ARG A 267 13.97 -15.31 6.32
CA ARG A 267 14.68 -14.04 6.40
C ARG A 267 15.11 -13.62 5.00
N TYR A 268 14.70 -12.44 4.56
CA TYR A 268 14.99 -11.90 3.22
C TYR A 268 15.73 -10.57 3.32
N GLY A 269 16.84 -10.42 2.60
CA GLY A 269 17.56 -9.14 2.55
C GLY A 269 18.16 -8.70 3.89
N HIS A 270 18.41 -7.40 4.03
CA HIS A 270 18.78 -6.78 5.30
C HIS A 270 17.50 -6.26 5.98
N GLN A 271 17.09 -6.88 7.08
CA GLN A 271 15.94 -6.49 7.93
C GLN A 271 14.53 -6.69 7.35
N ARG A 272 14.28 -7.86 6.74
CA ARG A 272 12.91 -8.30 6.42
C ARG A 272 12.72 -9.77 6.75
N TYR A 273 11.51 -10.07 7.22
CA TYR A 273 11.08 -11.43 7.47
C TYR A 273 9.79 -11.70 6.71
N ARG A 274 9.61 -12.93 6.25
CA ARG A 274 8.36 -13.37 5.61
C ARG A 274 7.87 -14.64 6.29
N ILE A 275 6.56 -14.81 6.27
CA ILE A 275 5.90 -16.05 6.65
C ILE A 275 5.04 -16.51 5.48
N TRP A 276 5.26 -17.74 5.04
CA TRP A 276 4.61 -18.33 3.88
C TRP A 276 3.58 -19.39 4.28
N PHE A 277 2.49 -19.42 3.55
CA PHE A 277 1.44 -20.43 3.57
C PHE A 277 1.33 -21.00 2.14
N PHE A 278 1.42 -22.32 2.02
CA PHE A 278 1.36 -23.01 0.72
C PHE A 278 0.08 -23.82 0.64
N PHE A 279 -0.58 -23.79 -0.53
CA PHE A 279 -1.84 -24.49 -0.78
C PHE A 279 -1.60 -25.74 -1.63
N ASP A 280 -2.29 -26.83 -1.31
CA ASP A 280 -2.22 -28.10 -2.04
C ASP A 280 -2.86 -28.00 -3.43
N GLU A 281 -3.89 -27.18 -3.55
CA GLU A 281 -4.55 -26.80 -4.79
C GLU A 281 -4.28 -25.34 -5.18
N PHE A 282 -4.54 -25.01 -6.44
CA PHE A 282 -4.62 -23.62 -6.88
C PHE A 282 -5.91 -22.99 -6.37
N GLU A 283 -5.78 -21.99 -5.52
CA GLU A 283 -6.90 -21.38 -4.81
C GLU A 283 -7.21 -19.99 -5.35
N HIS A 284 -8.49 -19.66 -5.52
CA HIS A 284 -8.88 -18.34 -6.00
C HIS A 284 -8.30 -17.24 -5.08
N PHE A 285 -7.62 -16.23 -5.64
CA PHE A 285 -6.83 -15.29 -4.86
C PHE A 285 -7.64 -14.54 -3.80
N LEU A 286 -8.92 -14.23 -4.06
CA LEU A 286 -9.82 -13.62 -3.06
C LEU A 286 -10.03 -14.51 -1.82
N ARG A 287 -10.04 -15.85 -1.98
CA ARG A 287 -10.13 -16.77 -0.83
C ARG A 287 -8.82 -16.77 -0.04
N ALA A 288 -7.68 -16.77 -0.73
CA ALA A 288 -6.37 -16.68 -0.08
C ALA A 288 -6.21 -15.34 0.66
N LYS A 289 -6.69 -14.24 0.07
CA LYS A 289 -6.75 -12.93 0.71
C LYS A 289 -7.63 -12.94 1.96
N ARG A 290 -8.85 -13.49 1.86
CA ARG A 290 -9.75 -13.67 3.01
C ARG A 290 -9.09 -14.46 4.13
N PHE A 291 -8.36 -15.52 3.79
CA PHE A 291 -7.57 -16.28 4.76
C PHE A 291 -6.50 -15.43 5.45
N LEU A 292 -5.77 -14.58 4.71
CA LEU A 292 -4.84 -13.64 5.33
C LEU A 292 -5.55 -12.56 6.16
N GLU A 293 -6.78 -12.18 5.84
CA GLU A 293 -7.52 -11.20 6.66
C GLU A 293 -8.02 -11.85 7.96
N GLU A 294 -8.62 -13.05 7.87
CA GLU A 294 -9.07 -13.83 9.03
C GLU A 294 -7.89 -14.30 9.90
N PHE A 295 -6.75 -14.69 9.33
CA PHE A 295 -5.59 -15.06 10.13
C PHE A 295 -4.96 -13.85 10.83
N LEU A 296 -5.01 -12.66 10.21
CA LEU A 296 -4.48 -11.43 10.81
C LEU A 296 -5.25 -11.04 12.08
N SER A 297 -6.55 -11.33 12.17
CA SER A 297 -7.37 -11.06 13.37
C SER A 297 -6.88 -11.85 14.60
N LEU A 298 -6.25 -13.00 14.39
CA LEU A 298 -5.69 -13.82 15.47
C LEU A 298 -4.33 -13.33 15.96
N ILE A 299 -3.68 -12.44 15.20
CA ILE A 299 -2.33 -11.97 15.49
C ILE A 299 -2.41 -10.80 16.50
N PRO A 300 -1.67 -10.85 17.63
CA PRO A 300 -1.66 -9.77 18.62
C PRO A 300 -1.09 -8.47 18.04
N ARG A 301 -1.48 -7.31 18.58
CA ARG A 301 -0.88 -6.00 18.24
C ARG A 301 0.66 -6.04 18.23
N TYR A 302 1.25 -5.28 17.31
CA TYR A 302 2.69 -5.10 17.19
C TYR A 302 3.11 -3.64 17.41
N ASP A 303 4.40 -3.47 17.69
CA ASP A 303 5.07 -2.18 17.88
C ASP A 303 5.10 -1.39 16.55
N THR A 304 4.88 -0.08 16.60
CA THR A 304 4.82 0.78 15.41
C THR A 304 6.16 0.95 14.67
N SER A 305 7.26 0.46 15.24
CA SER A 305 8.59 0.47 14.62
C SER A 305 8.71 -0.41 13.37
N PHE A 306 7.81 -1.38 13.17
CA PHE A 306 7.78 -2.21 11.96
C PHE A 306 6.34 -2.40 11.45
N SER A 307 6.20 -2.85 10.20
CA SER A 307 4.90 -3.12 9.56
C SER A 307 4.77 -4.57 9.16
N VAL A 308 3.57 -5.14 9.34
CA VAL A 308 3.17 -6.45 8.80
C VAL A 308 2.24 -6.22 7.62
N GLU A 309 2.67 -6.63 6.42
CA GLU A 309 1.93 -6.41 5.17
C GLU A 309 1.65 -7.75 4.48
N PRO A 310 0.43 -8.02 4.00
CA PRO A 310 0.15 -9.23 3.23
C PRO A 310 0.86 -9.19 1.87
N ILE A 311 1.38 -10.33 1.44
CA ILE A 311 1.93 -10.53 0.10
C ILE A 311 0.74 -10.74 -0.84
N LEU A 312 0.24 -9.66 -1.41
CA LEU A 312 -0.90 -9.67 -2.32
C LEU A 312 -0.45 -9.79 -3.78
N PRO A 313 -1.14 -10.60 -4.60
CA PRO A 313 -0.81 -10.77 -6.01
C PRO A 313 -1.08 -9.52 -6.84
N THR A 314 -1.96 -8.63 -6.38
CA THR A 314 -2.38 -7.44 -7.09
C THR A 314 -2.31 -6.21 -6.18
N ARG A 315 -2.20 -5.05 -6.81
CA ARG A 315 -2.38 -3.74 -6.19
C ARG A 315 -3.31 -2.88 -7.04
N PRO A 316 -4.14 -2.02 -6.44
CA PRO A 316 -5.01 -1.12 -7.20
C PRO A 316 -4.16 -0.14 -8.02
N GLN A 317 -4.56 0.08 -9.28
CA GLN A 317 -3.99 1.09 -10.17
C GLN A 317 -5.10 1.73 -11.01
N GLY A 318 -5.55 2.91 -10.62
CA GLY A 318 -6.65 3.60 -11.31
C GLY A 318 -7.96 2.83 -11.22
N MET A 319 -8.63 2.61 -12.35
CA MET A 319 -9.84 1.76 -12.44
C MET A 319 -9.53 0.25 -12.57
N GLY A 320 -8.25 -0.16 -12.48
CA GLY A 320 -7.83 -1.55 -12.64
C GLY A 320 -6.84 -2.00 -11.59
N TRP A 321 -6.19 -3.13 -11.88
CA TRP A 321 -5.20 -3.75 -11.02
C TRP A 321 -3.87 -3.85 -11.74
N LYS A 322 -2.79 -3.74 -10.98
CA LYS A 322 -1.47 -4.13 -11.43
C LYS A 322 -1.02 -5.33 -10.64
N GLU A 323 -0.57 -6.37 -11.34
CA GLU A 323 0.05 -7.51 -10.69
C GLU A 323 1.33 -7.08 -9.96
N THR A 324 1.53 -7.68 -8.79
CA THR A 324 2.70 -7.49 -7.94
C THR A 324 3.67 -8.61 -8.22
N CYS A 325 4.88 -8.24 -8.63
CA CYS A 325 5.98 -9.19 -8.75
C CYS A 325 6.66 -9.34 -7.38
N VAL A 326 6.86 -10.58 -6.94
CA VAL A 326 7.38 -10.93 -5.61
C VAL A 326 8.69 -11.68 -5.77
N PRO A 327 9.81 -11.19 -5.20
CA PRO A 327 11.07 -11.93 -5.16
C PRO A 327 10.89 -13.27 -4.48
N LEU A 328 11.30 -14.36 -5.13
CA LEU A 328 11.18 -15.71 -4.63
C LEU A 328 12.28 -16.00 -3.58
N PRO A 329 12.01 -16.88 -2.60
CA PRO A 329 12.97 -17.18 -1.53
C PRO A 329 14.17 -17.98 -2.04
N LEU A 330 15.19 -18.14 -1.19
CA LEU A 330 16.44 -18.88 -1.45
C LEU A 330 17.41 -18.23 -2.45
N GLY A 331 16.98 -17.18 -3.16
CA GLY A 331 17.85 -16.34 -3.97
C GLY A 331 18.74 -15.40 -3.17
N LEU A 332 19.49 -14.58 -3.91
CA LEU A 332 20.33 -13.51 -3.38
C LEU A 332 19.59 -12.17 -3.48
N ASP A 333 19.35 -11.45 -2.37
CA ASP A 333 18.87 -10.07 -2.46
C ASP A 333 19.98 -9.20 -3.03
N ARG A 334 19.82 -8.73 -4.27
CA ARG A 334 20.88 -7.96 -4.95
C ARG A 334 21.16 -6.63 -4.28
N ALA A 335 20.21 -6.08 -3.52
CA ALA A 335 20.40 -4.81 -2.85
C ALA A 335 21.34 -4.93 -1.64
N SER A 336 21.11 -5.90 -0.76
CA SER A 336 21.93 -6.13 0.43
C SER A 336 23.08 -7.11 0.21
N MET A 337 23.06 -7.89 -0.88
CA MET A 337 23.90 -9.07 -1.11
C MET A 337 23.74 -10.16 -0.05
N SER A 338 22.60 -10.19 0.64
CA SER A 338 22.30 -11.24 1.61
C SER A 338 21.45 -12.33 0.98
N ARG A 339 21.74 -13.57 1.37
CA ARG A 339 20.98 -14.74 0.95
C ARG A 339 19.62 -14.76 1.65
N SER A 340 18.56 -15.00 0.89
CA SER A 340 17.28 -15.41 1.47
C SER A 340 17.41 -16.81 2.07
N LEU A 341 17.00 -16.98 3.32
CA LEU A 341 17.11 -18.23 4.05
C LEU A 341 15.83 -18.52 4.83
N PHE A 342 15.33 -19.75 4.76
CA PHE A 342 14.36 -20.25 5.70
C PHE A 342 14.99 -20.38 7.09
N ILE A 343 14.21 -20.02 8.11
CA ILE A 343 14.60 -20.03 9.52
C ILE A 343 13.64 -20.87 10.36
N ASP A 344 14.14 -21.43 11.46
CA ASP A 344 13.37 -22.22 12.42
C ASP A 344 12.61 -21.34 13.44
N LEU A 345 11.97 -21.97 14.43
CA LEU A 345 11.21 -21.26 15.48
C LEU A 345 12.10 -20.67 16.59
N GLU A 346 13.40 -20.84 16.46
CA GLU A 346 14.46 -20.24 17.27
C GLU A 346 15.06 -19.04 16.53
N GLY A 347 14.67 -18.82 15.26
CA GLY A 347 15.14 -17.75 14.40
C GLY A 347 16.51 -18.02 13.77
N LYS A 348 16.97 -19.27 13.79
CA LYS A 348 18.22 -19.70 13.16
C LYS A 348 17.95 -20.23 11.75
N PRO A 349 18.82 -19.95 10.76
CA PRO A 349 18.71 -20.56 9.45
C PRO A 349 18.83 -22.08 9.50
N TYR A 350 18.01 -22.79 8.73
CA TYR A 350 18.18 -24.23 8.54
C TYR A 350 19.55 -24.52 7.90
N GLU A 351 20.26 -25.51 8.43
CA GLU A 351 21.59 -25.88 7.95
C GLU A 351 21.59 -26.30 6.47
N ASN A 352 20.56 -27.04 6.04
CA ASN A 352 20.36 -27.38 4.65
C ASN A 352 19.01 -26.85 4.15
N GLN A 353 19.09 -25.77 3.38
CA GLN A 353 17.92 -25.05 2.87
C GLN A 353 17.10 -25.88 1.88
N LEU A 354 17.75 -26.66 1.03
CA LEU A 354 17.07 -27.47 0.02
C LEU A 354 16.39 -28.70 0.63
N LYS A 355 17.00 -29.32 1.65
CA LYS A 355 16.34 -30.37 2.43
C LYS A 355 15.14 -29.84 3.21
N HIS A 356 15.19 -28.57 3.65
CA HIS A 356 14.03 -27.94 4.26
C HIS A 356 12.91 -27.65 3.25
N LEU A 357 13.25 -27.18 2.04
CA LEU A 357 12.31 -26.96 0.94
C LEU A 357 11.47 -28.22 0.64
N GLU A 358 12.07 -29.39 0.64
CA GLU A 358 11.37 -30.68 0.47
C GLU A 358 10.38 -31.01 1.61
N LYS A 359 10.65 -30.50 2.82
CA LYS A 359 9.79 -30.71 4.00
C LYS A 359 8.63 -29.73 4.07
N ILE A 360 8.58 -28.72 3.19
CA ILE A 360 7.44 -27.81 3.12
C ILE A 360 6.21 -28.62 2.73
N ARG A 361 5.11 -28.48 3.47
CA ARG A 361 3.85 -29.20 3.28
C ARG A 361 2.74 -28.18 3.02
N PRO A 362 2.19 -28.17 1.80
CA PRO A 362 0.99 -27.41 1.50
C PRO A 362 -0.21 -27.96 2.27
N PHE A 363 -1.26 -27.15 2.39
CA PHE A 363 -2.52 -27.53 3.03
C PHE A 363 -3.72 -26.95 2.28
N SER A 364 -4.87 -27.60 2.39
CA SER A 364 -6.11 -27.06 1.83
C SER A 364 -6.52 -25.75 2.49
N LEU A 365 -6.77 -24.71 1.69
CA LEU A 365 -7.23 -23.42 2.19
C LEU A 365 -8.57 -23.54 2.95
N LYS A 366 -9.43 -24.47 2.53
CA LYS A 366 -10.69 -24.78 3.24
C LYS A 366 -10.40 -25.28 4.67
N TYR A 367 -9.39 -26.13 4.84
CA TYR A 367 -8.94 -26.58 6.15
C TYR A 367 -8.37 -25.43 6.99
N GLY A 368 -7.54 -24.56 6.40
CA GLY A 368 -7.00 -23.39 7.09
C GLY A 368 -8.08 -22.44 7.62
N LEU A 369 -9.07 -22.10 6.79
CA LEU A 369 -10.22 -21.27 7.20
C LEU A 369 -11.06 -21.94 8.30
N LYS A 370 -11.26 -23.26 8.22
CA LYS A 370 -11.96 -24.01 9.27
C LYS A 370 -11.22 -23.92 10.61
N ARG A 371 -9.90 -24.06 10.62
CA ARG A 371 -9.06 -23.94 11.84
C ARG A 371 -9.11 -22.56 12.48
N ILE A 372 -9.17 -21.51 11.67
CA ILE A 372 -9.30 -20.13 12.18
C ILE A 372 -10.63 -19.97 12.91
N ARG A 373 -11.73 -20.41 12.30
CA ARG A 373 -13.08 -20.32 12.90
C ARG A 373 -13.22 -21.14 14.19
N GLU A 374 -12.70 -22.37 14.21
CA GLU A 374 -12.65 -23.20 15.42
C GLU A 374 -11.89 -22.50 16.57
N CYS A 375 -10.85 -21.73 16.24
CA CYS A 375 -10.10 -20.97 17.23
C CYS A 375 -10.87 -19.75 17.76
N GLU A 376 -11.69 -19.11 16.91
CA GLU A 376 -12.55 -17.98 17.30
C GLU A 376 -13.72 -18.45 18.19
N GLU A 377 -14.38 -19.56 17.83
CA GLU A 377 -15.49 -20.16 18.59
C GLU A 377 -15.02 -20.72 19.95
N GLY A 378 -13.78 -21.18 20.06
CA GLY A 378 -13.16 -21.69 21.29
C GLY A 378 -12.74 -20.62 22.33
N GLY A 379 -13.12 -19.36 22.15
CA GLY A 379 -13.03 -18.33 23.19
C GLY A 379 -11.61 -17.84 23.55
N LYS A 380 -10.65 -17.88 22.62
CA LYS A 380 -9.32 -17.25 22.80
C LYS A 380 -9.05 -16.17 21.76
N LEU A 381 -10.02 -15.30 21.52
CA LEU A 381 -9.73 -13.98 20.97
C LEU A 381 -9.04 -13.16 22.06
N LEU A 382 -7.88 -12.59 21.72
CA LEU A 382 -7.31 -11.50 22.49
C LEU A 382 -8.32 -10.36 22.46
N GLN A 383 -9.16 -10.26 23.49
CA GLN A 383 -10.01 -9.09 23.72
C GLN A 383 -9.07 -7.92 23.97
N HIS A 384 -8.71 -7.23 22.89
CA HIS A 384 -8.00 -5.98 22.98
C HIS A 384 -8.98 -4.98 23.59
N GLY A 385 -8.63 -4.42 24.76
CA GLY A 385 -9.48 -3.52 25.53
C GLY A 385 -10.21 -2.52 24.63
N THR A 386 -11.52 -2.72 24.49
CA THR A 386 -12.40 -1.84 23.73
C THR A 386 -12.58 -0.57 24.54
N GLN A 387 -11.87 0.48 24.15
CA GLN A 387 -12.36 1.83 24.44
C GLN A 387 -13.73 1.97 23.79
N SER A 388 -14.70 2.50 24.54
CA SER A 388 -16.05 2.75 24.02
C SER A 388 -15.96 3.71 22.82
N LEU A 389 -16.43 3.27 21.66
CA LEU A 389 -16.58 4.13 20.48
C LEU A 389 -17.88 4.93 20.61
N PRO A 390 -17.95 6.15 20.05
CA PRO A 390 -19.17 6.94 20.11
C PRO A 390 -20.38 6.23 19.49
N PRO A 391 -21.61 6.49 19.99
CA PRO A 391 -22.82 5.75 19.57
C PRO A 391 -23.08 5.77 18.05
N LEU A 392 -22.76 6.87 17.37
CA LEU A 392 -22.92 6.99 15.92
C LEU A 392 -21.96 6.08 15.15
N VAL A 393 -20.75 5.87 15.66
CA VAL A 393 -19.76 4.98 15.06
C VAL A 393 -20.17 3.52 15.27
N GLU A 394 -20.65 3.16 16.46
CA GLU A 394 -21.19 1.82 16.74
C GLU A 394 -22.43 1.52 15.88
N LYS A 395 -23.32 2.50 15.71
CA LYS A 395 -24.46 2.39 14.77
C LYS A 395 -23.97 2.18 13.34
N LEU A 396 -22.93 2.88 12.90
CA LEU A 396 -22.37 2.70 11.56
C LEU A 396 -21.75 1.31 11.37
N LYS A 397 -20.98 0.83 12.35
CA LYS A 397 -20.38 -0.52 12.36
C LYS A 397 -21.46 -1.59 12.23
N SER A 398 -22.51 -1.53 13.04
CA SER A 398 -23.59 -2.53 13.00
C SER A 398 -24.39 -2.57 11.70
N LYS A 399 -24.35 -1.49 10.89
CA LYS A 399 -25.12 -1.38 9.64
C LYS A 399 -24.28 -1.51 8.36
N CYS A 400 -22.97 -1.25 8.44
CA CYS A 400 -22.08 -1.32 7.30
C CYS A 400 -20.90 -2.26 7.59
N PRO A 401 -20.89 -3.49 7.03
CA PRO A 401 -19.85 -4.49 7.34
C PRO A 401 -18.47 -4.02 6.88
N VAL A 402 -18.38 -3.20 5.84
CA VAL A 402 -17.11 -2.65 5.35
C VAL A 402 -16.52 -1.67 6.36
N VAL A 403 -17.33 -0.75 6.91
CA VAL A 403 -16.85 0.20 7.91
C VAL A 403 -16.49 -0.53 9.19
N ASP A 404 -17.27 -1.53 9.60
CA ASP A 404 -16.96 -2.37 10.76
C ASP A 404 -15.61 -3.08 10.63
N HIS A 405 -15.35 -3.71 9.48
CA HIS A 405 -14.06 -4.34 9.21
C HIS A 405 -12.90 -3.34 9.28
N LEU A 406 -13.04 -2.16 8.69
CA LEU A 406 -12.00 -1.13 8.70
C LEU A 406 -11.73 -0.58 10.11
N VAL A 407 -12.79 -0.31 10.88
CA VAL A 407 -12.68 0.16 12.27
C VAL A 407 -12.04 -0.91 13.14
N SER A 408 -12.51 -2.16 13.04
CA SER A 408 -11.97 -3.30 13.79
C SER A 408 -10.51 -3.57 13.46
N LYS A 409 -10.12 -3.46 12.18
CA LYS A 409 -8.72 -3.57 11.75
C LYS A 409 -7.85 -2.45 12.31
N ALA A 410 -8.35 -1.22 12.33
CA ALA A 410 -7.64 -0.06 12.85
C ALA A 410 -7.44 -0.16 14.37
N THR A 411 -8.53 -0.46 15.11
CA THR A 411 -8.49 -0.62 16.56
C THR A 411 -7.70 -1.84 16.98
N ALA A 412 -7.64 -2.90 16.18
CA ALA A 412 -6.72 -4.03 16.39
C ALA A 412 -5.24 -3.68 16.16
N GLY A 413 -4.92 -2.43 15.79
CA GLY A 413 -3.55 -1.93 15.61
C GLY A 413 -2.87 -2.43 14.34
N HIS A 414 -3.66 -2.86 13.35
CA HIS A 414 -3.12 -3.30 12.07
C HIS A 414 -2.95 -2.11 11.11
N MET A 415 -1.97 -2.23 10.21
CA MET A 415 -1.73 -1.24 9.16
C MET A 415 -2.93 -1.15 8.21
N LEU A 416 -3.40 0.07 7.96
CA LEU A 416 -4.42 0.36 6.96
C LEU A 416 -3.79 0.85 5.66
N ARG A 417 -4.27 0.35 4.52
CA ARG A 417 -3.87 0.85 3.19
C ARG A 417 -4.34 2.30 2.99
N SER A 418 -3.75 3.00 2.04
CA SER A 418 -4.16 4.38 1.70
C SER A 418 -5.65 4.46 1.33
N ASP A 419 -6.15 3.52 0.54
CA ASP A 419 -7.56 3.48 0.13
C ASP A 419 -8.51 3.19 1.31
N GLU A 420 -8.09 2.30 2.21
CA GLU A 420 -8.82 1.97 3.45
C GLU A 420 -8.95 3.20 4.35
N LYS A 421 -7.86 3.98 4.48
CA LYS A 421 -7.86 5.25 5.20
C LYS A 421 -8.78 6.27 4.55
N VAL A 422 -8.75 6.40 3.22
CA VAL A 422 -9.66 7.31 2.50
C VAL A 422 -11.11 6.98 2.83
N VAL A 423 -11.48 5.70 2.84
CA VAL A 423 -12.83 5.27 3.21
C VAL A 423 -13.16 5.64 4.65
N LEU A 424 -12.27 5.40 5.61
CA LEU A 424 -12.49 5.78 7.02
C LEU A 424 -12.62 7.30 7.22
N PHE A 425 -11.75 8.10 6.60
CA PHE A 425 -11.82 9.57 6.68
C PHE A 425 -13.14 10.09 6.10
N TYR A 426 -13.58 9.60 4.94
CA TYR A 426 -14.83 10.05 4.31
C TYR A 426 -16.09 9.31 4.79
N THR A 427 -15.98 8.51 5.85
CA THR A 427 -17.12 7.93 6.58
C THR A 427 -17.07 8.40 8.03
N VAL A 428 -16.30 7.72 8.88
CA VAL A 428 -16.18 8.05 10.30
C VAL A 428 -15.64 9.47 10.52
N GLY A 429 -14.68 9.93 9.71
CA GLY A 429 -14.12 11.28 9.85
C GLY A 429 -15.11 12.42 9.58
N LEU A 430 -16.24 12.17 8.91
CA LEU A 430 -17.32 13.14 8.73
C LEU A 430 -18.35 13.13 9.86
N ILE A 431 -18.39 12.07 10.66
CA ILE A 431 -19.18 11.99 11.90
C ILE A 431 -18.38 12.58 13.07
N ASP A 432 -17.05 12.61 12.95
CA ASP A 432 -16.12 13.10 13.95
C ASP A 432 -16.07 14.63 13.97
N GLU A 433 -16.80 15.26 14.90
CA GLU A 433 -16.95 16.72 15.00
C GLU A 433 -15.64 17.43 15.39
N ASP A 434 -14.80 16.80 16.21
CA ASP A 434 -13.58 17.39 16.78
C ASP A 434 -12.28 16.73 16.28
N GLY A 435 -12.37 15.73 15.39
CA GLY A 435 -11.23 14.92 14.93
C GLY A 435 -10.75 13.88 15.95
N ARG A 436 -11.36 13.82 17.14
CA ARG A 436 -10.96 12.94 18.24
C ARG A 436 -11.17 11.47 17.92
N ILE A 437 -12.25 11.13 17.21
CA ILE A 437 -12.58 9.74 16.86
C ILE A 437 -11.54 9.20 15.88
N MET A 438 -11.15 9.99 14.89
CA MET A 438 -10.11 9.62 13.92
C MET A 438 -8.76 9.43 14.61
N HIS A 439 -8.44 10.25 15.62
CA HIS A 439 -7.26 10.04 16.45
C HIS A 439 -7.38 8.73 17.24
N GLN A 440 -8.50 8.48 17.92
CA GLN A 440 -8.74 7.26 18.68
C GLN A 440 -8.66 5.99 17.81
N LEU A 441 -9.20 6.03 16.59
CA LEU A 441 -9.23 4.89 15.66
C LEU A 441 -7.87 4.62 15.03
N LEU A 442 -7.12 5.67 14.69
CA LEU A 442 -5.85 5.54 13.99
C LEU A 442 -4.66 5.47 14.93
N GLU A 443 -4.76 5.93 16.18
CA GLU A 443 -3.67 5.87 17.17
C GLU A 443 -3.04 4.47 17.30
N PRO A 444 -3.81 3.36 17.32
CA PRO A 444 -3.23 2.03 17.39
C PRO A 444 -2.48 1.61 16.12
N THR A 445 -2.66 2.30 14.99
CA THR A 445 -2.08 1.90 13.70
C THR A 445 -0.60 2.29 13.58
N PRO A 446 0.26 1.47 12.95
CA PRO A 446 1.71 1.68 12.94
C PRO A 446 2.17 3.00 12.30
N ASP A 447 1.46 3.50 11.30
CA ASP A 447 1.82 4.74 10.59
C ASP A 447 1.07 5.98 11.11
N TYR A 448 0.50 5.90 12.31
CA TYR A 448 -0.17 7.02 12.95
C TYR A 448 0.77 8.21 13.12
N ASN A 449 0.24 9.40 12.84
CA ASN A 449 0.91 10.64 13.15
C ASN A 449 -0.15 11.71 13.43
N TYR A 450 -0.12 12.24 14.65
CA TYR A 450 -1.10 13.21 15.12
C TYR A 450 -1.25 14.41 14.15
N THR A 451 -0.14 15.07 13.80
CA THR A 451 -0.16 16.25 12.93
C THR A 451 -0.74 15.93 11.55
N LYS A 452 -0.40 14.77 10.98
CA LYS A 452 -0.90 14.34 9.68
C LYS A 452 -2.40 14.06 9.71
N VAL A 453 -2.87 13.33 10.73
CA VAL A 453 -4.31 13.04 10.89
C VAL A 453 -5.09 14.33 11.10
N LYS A 454 -4.62 15.22 11.97
CA LYS A 454 -5.21 16.54 12.20
C LYS A 454 -5.29 17.37 10.92
N ASN A 455 -4.22 17.42 10.13
CA ASN A 455 -4.17 18.15 8.86
C ASN A 455 -5.06 17.53 7.77
N GLN A 456 -5.20 16.20 7.76
CA GLN A 456 -6.06 15.51 6.80
C GLN A 456 -7.54 15.72 7.16
N TRP A 457 -7.87 15.62 8.45
CA TRP A 457 -9.22 15.85 8.96
C TRP A 457 -9.65 17.32 8.76
N SER A 458 -8.77 18.29 9.07
CA SER A 458 -9.10 19.72 8.87
C SER A 458 -9.31 20.13 7.41
N ARG A 459 -8.79 19.35 6.46
CA ARG A 459 -8.95 19.55 5.01
C ARG A 459 -10.03 18.65 4.40
N LEU A 460 -10.73 17.88 5.21
CA LEU A 460 -11.71 16.91 4.74
C LEU A 460 -12.90 17.65 4.12
N LYS A 461 -13.21 17.31 2.86
CA LYS A 461 -14.39 17.87 2.20
C LYS A 461 -15.65 17.24 2.76
N LYS A 462 -16.71 18.02 2.95
CA LYS A 462 -18.00 17.57 3.50
C LYS A 462 -18.81 16.62 2.59
N ASN A 463 -18.23 16.16 1.47
CA ASN A 463 -18.89 15.23 0.57
C ASN A 463 -18.50 13.80 0.95
N PRO A 464 -19.42 12.99 1.51
CA PRO A 464 -19.11 11.63 1.90
C PRO A 464 -18.82 10.76 0.69
N ILE A 465 -18.02 9.73 0.92
CA ILE A 465 -17.70 8.74 -0.11
C ILE A 465 -18.95 7.91 -0.45
N SER A 466 -19.17 7.65 -1.74
CA SER A 466 -20.28 6.81 -2.20
C SER A 466 -19.97 5.32 -2.05
N CYS A 467 -20.99 4.48 -1.85
CA CYS A 467 -20.85 3.02 -1.82
C CYS A 467 -20.24 2.46 -3.11
N ILE A 468 -20.54 3.06 -4.26
CA ILE A 468 -19.93 2.71 -5.55
C ILE A 468 -18.42 2.98 -5.49
N LYS A 469 -18.01 4.16 -5.01
CA LYS A 469 -16.60 4.50 -4.88
C LYS A 469 -15.89 3.62 -3.84
N ILE A 470 -16.54 3.25 -2.74
CA ILE A 470 -16.00 2.29 -1.77
C ILE A 470 -15.76 0.94 -2.44
N ARG A 471 -16.72 0.42 -3.22
CA ARG A 471 -16.56 -0.84 -3.98
C ARG A 471 -15.44 -0.77 -5.00
N ASN A 472 -15.19 0.39 -5.61
CA ASN A 472 -14.06 0.54 -6.54
C ASN A 472 -12.71 0.63 -5.81
N LEU A 473 -12.66 1.25 -4.63
CA LEU A 473 -11.44 1.36 -3.84
C LEU A 473 -11.08 0.05 -3.11
N LEU A 474 -12.08 -0.67 -2.62
CA LEU A 474 -11.94 -1.87 -1.78
C LEU A 474 -12.78 -3.07 -2.28
N PRO A 475 -12.79 -3.40 -3.58
CA PRO A 475 -13.69 -4.42 -4.15
C PRO A 475 -13.52 -5.77 -3.45
N GLU A 476 -12.26 -6.10 -3.22
CA GLU A 476 -11.75 -7.21 -2.44
C GLU A 476 -12.47 -7.42 -1.09
N ILE A 477 -12.60 -6.34 -0.31
CA ILE A 477 -13.21 -6.33 1.02
C ILE A 477 -14.74 -6.36 0.86
N THR A 478 -15.28 -5.57 -0.07
CA THR A 478 -16.74 -5.50 -0.28
C THR A 478 -17.34 -6.82 -0.78
N VAL A 479 -16.57 -7.61 -1.54
CA VAL A 479 -16.95 -8.94 -2.01
C VAL A 479 -16.84 -9.96 -0.87
N SER A 480 -15.75 -9.95 -0.09
CA SER A 480 -15.55 -10.94 0.98
C SER A 480 -16.60 -10.82 2.09
N LEU A 481 -17.01 -9.59 2.40
CA LEU A 481 -17.97 -9.27 3.47
C LEU A 481 -19.44 -9.27 3.02
N GLY A 482 -19.73 -9.44 1.72
CA GLY A 482 -21.11 -9.43 1.20
C GLY A 482 -21.83 -8.08 1.37
N CYS A 483 -21.20 -6.97 0.92
CA CYS A 483 -21.70 -5.61 1.09
C CYS A 483 -23.01 -5.31 0.30
N ASN A 484 -24.15 -5.60 0.92
CA ASN A 484 -25.50 -5.53 0.34
C ASN A 484 -26.44 -4.56 1.10
N CYS A 485 -25.92 -3.42 1.56
CA CYS A 485 -26.69 -2.45 2.33
C CYS A 485 -27.93 -1.95 1.56
N VAL A 486 -29.09 -1.94 2.23
CA VAL A 486 -30.30 -1.26 1.76
C VAL A 486 -30.31 0.16 2.34
N LEU A 487 -30.33 1.16 1.47
CA LEU A 487 -30.21 2.57 1.83
C LEU A 487 -31.45 3.34 1.36
N ASP A 488 -31.92 4.27 2.18
CA ASP A 488 -32.97 5.21 1.81
C ASP A 488 -32.39 6.33 0.93
N LEU A 489 -32.70 6.28 -0.37
CA LEU A 489 -32.19 7.21 -1.37
C LEU A 489 -33.19 8.32 -1.71
N ARG A 490 -34.27 8.47 -0.92
CA ARG A 490 -35.24 9.57 -1.12
C ARG A 490 -34.54 10.93 -1.07
N GLY A 491 -35.02 11.86 -1.90
CA GLY A 491 -34.40 13.18 -2.06
C GLY A 491 -33.19 13.22 -3.00
N GLY A 492 -33.05 12.25 -3.91
CA GLY A 492 -31.96 12.25 -4.91
C GLY A 492 -30.57 12.06 -4.28
N LYS A 493 -30.48 11.34 -3.16
CA LYS A 493 -29.20 11.10 -2.49
C LYS A 493 -28.48 9.92 -3.14
N TYR A 494 -27.16 10.02 -3.25
CA TYR A 494 -26.35 8.89 -3.70
C TYR A 494 -26.10 7.90 -2.54
N PRO A 495 -25.93 6.59 -2.83
CA PRO A 495 -25.71 5.60 -1.79
C PRO A 495 -24.39 5.86 -1.06
N SER A 496 -24.43 5.98 0.27
CA SER A 496 -23.27 6.14 1.15
C SER A 496 -23.53 5.47 2.51
N PRO A 497 -22.50 4.92 3.20
CA PRO A 497 -22.68 4.36 4.54
C PRO A 497 -23.28 5.35 5.56
N LEU A 498 -23.05 6.65 5.38
CA LEU A 498 -23.55 7.67 6.31
C LEU A 498 -25.07 7.80 6.34
N LEU A 499 -25.78 7.32 5.31
CA LEU A 499 -27.25 7.25 5.31
C LEU A 499 -27.79 6.34 6.42
N HIS A 500 -27.02 5.37 6.91
CA HIS A 500 -27.42 4.53 8.05
C HIS A 500 -27.48 5.29 9.37
N VAL A 501 -26.78 6.41 9.47
CA VAL A 501 -26.56 7.15 10.72
C VAL A 501 -27.31 8.48 10.68
N ASN A 502 -26.99 9.32 9.71
CA ASN A 502 -27.57 10.65 9.54
C ASN A 502 -27.72 10.98 8.04
N PRO A 503 -28.95 10.94 7.50
CA PRO A 503 -29.22 11.26 6.10
C PRO A 503 -28.84 12.69 5.68
N HIS A 504 -28.71 13.65 6.59
CA HIS A 504 -28.33 15.03 6.26
C HIS A 504 -26.83 15.18 5.95
N LEU A 505 -26.00 14.19 6.31
CA LEU A 505 -24.57 14.21 5.96
C LEU A 505 -24.32 13.89 4.49
N VAL A 506 -25.32 13.36 3.78
CA VAL A 506 -25.24 13.06 2.35
C VAL A 506 -26.01 14.14 1.60
N PRO A 507 -25.32 14.98 0.80
CA PRO A 507 -25.98 16.01 0.04
C PRO A 507 -26.91 15.38 -1.01
N GLU A 508 -28.03 16.05 -1.27
CA GLU A 508 -28.88 15.75 -2.42
C GLU A 508 -28.07 15.96 -3.69
N SER A 509 -28.16 15.05 -4.66
CA SER A 509 -27.37 15.19 -5.87
C SER A 509 -27.91 16.39 -6.66
N SER A 510 -27.04 17.39 -6.86
CA SER A 510 -27.28 18.55 -7.71
C SER A 510 -27.60 18.22 -9.17
N ASP A 511 -27.49 16.94 -9.56
CA ASP A 511 -27.82 16.45 -10.89
C ASP A 511 -29.34 16.39 -11.15
N PHE A 512 -30.18 16.38 -10.11
CA PHE A 512 -31.65 16.40 -10.25
C PHE A 512 -32.28 17.78 -10.06
N GLN A 513 -31.55 18.76 -9.50
CA GLN A 513 -32.01 20.15 -9.46
C GLN A 513 -31.55 20.86 -10.75
N LEU A 514 -32.50 21.17 -11.63
CA LEU A 514 -32.24 22.04 -12.77
C LEU A 514 -32.17 23.48 -12.26
N PRO A 515 -31.01 24.18 -12.36
CA PRO A 515 -30.99 25.62 -12.10
C PRO A 515 -31.93 26.34 -13.08
N GLU A 516 -32.51 27.48 -12.67
CA GLU A 516 -33.46 28.25 -13.51
C GLU A 516 -32.87 28.70 -14.86
N LYS A 517 -31.53 28.72 -14.98
CA LYS A 517 -30.81 28.97 -16.24
C LYS A 517 -29.69 27.94 -16.41
N LEU A 518 -29.76 27.16 -17.50
CA LEU A 518 -28.65 26.33 -18.01
C LEU A 518 -28.17 26.85 -19.36
N THR A 519 -26.88 26.70 -19.64
CA THR A 519 -26.38 26.87 -21.01
C THR A 519 -26.79 25.68 -21.88
N LEU A 520 -26.95 25.89 -23.20
CA LEU A 520 -27.34 24.83 -24.15
C LEU A 520 -26.39 23.62 -24.10
N LYS A 521 -25.08 23.90 -23.96
CA LYS A 521 -24.05 22.88 -23.87
C LYS A 521 -24.20 22.01 -22.61
N GLU A 522 -24.38 22.64 -21.46
CA GLU A 522 -24.58 21.92 -20.19
C GLU A 522 -25.89 21.12 -20.18
N ALA A 523 -26.96 21.68 -20.74
CA ALA A 523 -28.24 20.98 -20.87
C ALA A 523 -28.11 19.73 -21.76
N ALA A 524 -27.45 19.85 -22.93
CA ALA A 524 -27.24 18.74 -23.84
C ALA A 524 -26.36 17.63 -23.24
N GLU A 525 -25.27 17.99 -22.56
CA GLU A 525 -24.38 17.03 -21.89
C GLU A 525 -25.10 16.27 -20.76
N ARG A 526 -25.88 16.99 -19.92
CA ARG A 526 -26.67 16.37 -18.85
C ARG A 526 -27.77 15.46 -19.41
N TYR A 527 -28.48 15.91 -20.45
CA TYR A 527 -29.52 15.11 -21.12
C TYR A 527 -28.97 13.82 -21.72
N ALA A 528 -27.85 13.90 -22.45
CA ALA A 528 -27.23 12.72 -23.07
C ALA A 528 -26.80 11.68 -22.02
N ARG A 529 -26.19 12.15 -20.92
CA ARG A 529 -25.76 11.28 -19.82
C ARG A 529 -26.94 10.63 -19.10
N LEU A 530 -27.97 11.41 -18.75
CA LEU A 530 -29.18 10.88 -18.11
C LEU A 530 -29.93 9.90 -19.02
N SER A 531 -30.02 10.20 -20.32
CA SER A 531 -30.67 9.31 -21.30
C SER A 531 -29.93 7.97 -21.43
N GLN A 532 -28.59 7.97 -21.39
CA GLN A 532 -27.81 6.73 -21.36
C GLN A 532 -28.06 5.92 -20.09
N HIS A 533 -28.05 6.56 -18.92
CA HIS A 533 -28.36 5.90 -17.65
C HIS A 533 -29.76 5.28 -17.63
N VAL A 534 -30.79 6.03 -18.08
CA VAL A 534 -32.17 5.52 -18.18
C VAL A 534 -32.25 4.33 -19.15
N ALA A 535 -31.51 4.36 -20.27
CA ALA A 535 -31.48 3.26 -21.22
C ALA A 535 -30.84 2.00 -20.62
N GLU A 536 -29.77 2.13 -19.84
CA GLU A 536 -29.13 1.02 -19.14
C GLU A 536 -30.02 0.45 -18.03
N GLU A 537 -30.61 1.31 -17.19
CA GLU A 537 -31.53 0.90 -16.14
C GLU A 537 -32.76 0.19 -16.71
N ARG A 538 -33.31 0.67 -17.83
CA ARG A 538 -34.40 -0.01 -18.54
C ARG A 538 -34.01 -1.40 -19.01
N LYS A 539 -32.77 -1.62 -19.48
CA LYS A 539 -32.29 -2.97 -19.86
C LYS A 539 -32.23 -3.91 -18.65
N VAL A 540 -31.79 -3.40 -17.51
CA VAL A 540 -31.74 -4.19 -16.25
C VAL A 540 -33.15 -4.48 -15.76
N LEU A 541 -34.05 -3.49 -15.77
CA LEU A 541 -35.45 -3.64 -15.41
C LEU A 541 -36.11 -4.72 -16.27
N HIS A 542 -35.91 -4.69 -17.58
CA HIS A 542 -36.47 -5.69 -18.49
C HIS A 542 -35.98 -7.12 -18.20
N ARG A 543 -34.70 -7.29 -17.80
CA ARG A 543 -34.20 -8.59 -17.34
C ARG A 543 -34.88 -9.05 -16.05
N LEU A 544 -35.12 -8.13 -15.11
CA LEU A 544 -35.82 -8.43 -13.85
C LEU A 544 -37.28 -8.80 -14.12
N GLU A 545 -37.96 -8.11 -15.01
CA GLU A 545 -39.32 -8.45 -15.45
C GLU A 545 -39.40 -9.87 -16.01
N GLY A 546 -38.44 -10.27 -16.86
CA GLY A 546 -38.38 -11.64 -17.39
C GLY A 546 -38.07 -12.71 -16.33
N ILE A 547 -37.34 -12.36 -15.27
CA ILE A 547 -37.12 -13.25 -14.10
C ILE A 547 -38.41 -13.37 -13.29
N LEU A 548 -39.08 -12.25 -13.02
CA LEU A 548 -40.36 -12.21 -12.31
C LEU A 548 -41.43 -13.00 -13.05
N GLU A 549 -41.54 -12.83 -14.36
CA GLU A 549 -42.47 -13.59 -15.21
C GLU A 549 -42.24 -15.09 -15.10
N LYS A 550 -40.98 -15.56 -15.16
CA LYS A 550 -40.64 -16.98 -14.98
C LYS A 550 -41.03 -17.51 -13.60
N HIS A 551 -40.90 -16.70 -12.55
CA HIS A 551 -41.26 -17.10 -11.19
C HIS A 551 -42.77 -17.08 -10.95
N PHE A 552 -43.48 -16.08 -11.46
CA PHE A 552 -44.93 -15.92 -11.31
C PHE A 552 -45.68 -16.97 -12.14
N SER A 553 -45.25 -17.23 -13.39
CA SER A 553 -45.79 -18.30 -14.24
C SER A 553 -45.57 -19.70 -13.65
N ARG A 554 -44.35 -20.03 -13.18
CA ARG A 554 -44.06 -21.34 -12.57
C ARG A 554 -44.82 -21.60 -11.27
N LYS A 555 -45.15 -20.57 -10.49
CA LYS A 555 -45.82 -20.70 -9.18
C LYS A 555 -47.31 -20.34 -9.21
N GLY A 556 -47.84 -19.88 -10.34
CA GLY A 556 -49.25 -19.47 -10.47
C GLY A 556 -49.65 -18.25 -9.63
N ILE A 557 -48.69 -17.37 -9.32
CA ILE A 557 -48.90 -16.22 -8.43
C ILE A 557 -49.25 -14.99 -9.29
N LYS A 558 -50.29 -14.23 -8.91
CA LYS A 558 -50.72 -12.99 -9.61
C LYS A 558 -50.33 -11.69 -8.91
N GLU A 559 -50.07 -11.77 -7.62
CA GLU A 559 -49.64 -10.64 -6.79
C GLU A 559 -48.64 -11.09 -5.74
N TYR A 560 -47.67 -10.23 -5.41
CA TYR A 560 -46.68 -10.48 -4.38
C TYR A 560 -46.51 -9.22 -3.54
N THR A 561 -46.71 -9.36 -2.22
CA THR A 561 -46.63 -8.23 -1.30
C THR A 561 -45.25 -8.18 -0.65
N LEU A 562 -44.53 -7.09 -0.88
CA LEU A 562 -43.34 -6.68 -0.14
C LEU A 562 -43.76 -5.75 1.01
N ARG A 563 -42.87 -5.48 1.97
CA ARG A 563 -43.20 -4.79 3.25
C ARG A 563 -44.11 -3.56 3.07
N ASP A 564 -43.83 -2.69 2.10
CA ASP A 564 -44.56 -1.43 1.89
C ASP A 564 -45.16 -1.29 0.47
N VAL A 565 -45.02 -2.31 -0.39
CA VAL A 565 -45.41 -2.24 -1.80
C VAL A 565 -46.00 -3.57 -2.26
N ARG A 566 -47.17 -3.53 -2.91
CA ARG A 566 -47.77 -4.69 -3.57
C ARG A 566 -47.41 -4.67 -5.05
N LEU A 567 -46.77 -5.75 -5.51
CA LEU A 567 -46.48 -5.98 -6.91
C LEU A 567 -47.63 -6.80 -7.52
N LYS A 568 -48.30 -6.25 -8.52
CA LYS A 568 -49.39 -6.92 -9.23
C LYS A 568 -49.05 -7.07 -10.71
N GLN A 569 -49.32 -8.25 -11.24
CA GLN A 569 -49.22 -8.51 -12.66
C GLN A 569 -50.52 -8.05 -13.34
N ASP A 570 -50.42 -7.08 -14.26
CA ASP A 570 -51.53 -6.65 -15.12
C ASP A 570 -51.39 -7.29 -16.51
N CYS A 571 -52.42 -8.01 -16.92
CA CYS A 571 -52.49 -8.75 -18.17
C CYS A 571 -53.48 -8.10 -19.17
N SER A 572 -53.80 -6.81 -19.00
CA SER A 572 -54.81 -6.09 -19.78
C SER A 572 -54.41 -5.74 -21.23
N GLY A 573 -53.20 -6.09 -21.69
CA GLY A 573 -52.74 -5.86 -23.06
C GLY A 573 -51.78 -6.93 -23.61
N GLU A 574 -51.28 -6.76 -24.84
CA GLU A 574 -50.35 -7.70 -25.52
C GLU A 574 -48.99 -7.86 -24.81
N ARG A 575 -48.67 -6.99 -23.83
CA ARG A 575 -47.50 -7.10 -22.97
C ARG A 575 -47.92 -7.11 -21.51
N ILE A 576 -47.23 -7.93 -20.71
CA ILE A 576 -47.39 -7.98 -19.26
C ILE A 576 -46.87 -6.66 -18.68
N HIS A 577 -47.72 -5.96 -17.94
CA HIS A 577 -47.36 -4.75 -17.22
C HIS A 577 -47.30 -5.04 -15.71
N TRP A 578 -46.30 -4.51 -15.02
CA TRP A 578 -46.15 -4.66 -13.58
C TRP A 578 -46.63 -3.39 -12.88
N ILE A 579 -47.64 -3.53 -12.02
CA ILE A 579 -48.19 -2.43 -11.22
C ILE A 579 -47.58 -2.50 -9.83
N LEU A 580 -47.05 -1.37 -9.38
CA LEU A 580 -46.60 -1.15 -8.00
C LEU A 580 -47.66 -0.34 -7.27
N GLU A 581 -48.43 -0.98 -6.39
CA GLU A 581 -49.36 -0.30 -5.51
C GLU A 581 -48.66 -0.04 -4.17
N ASN A 582 -48.46 1.22 -3.82
CA ASN A 582 -47.97 1.60 -2.48
C ASN A 582 -49.10 1.38 -1.47
N ARG A 583 -48.74 0.87 -0.29
CA ARG A 583 -49.70 0.65 0.80
C ARG A 583 -49.91 1.88 1.67
#